data_AF-A0A8D2M5Y5-F1
#
_entry.id   AF-A0A8D2M5Y5-F1
#
_cell.length_a   1.000
_cell.length_b   1.000
_cell.length_c   1.000
_cell.angle_alpha   90.00
_cell.angle_beta   90.00
_cell.angle_gamma   90.00
#
_symmetry.space_group_name_H-M   'P 1'
#
loop_
_entity.id
_entity.type
_entity.pdbx_description
1 polymer ?
#
loop_
_entity_poly.entity_id
_entity_poly.type
_entity_poly.pdbx_seq_one_letter_code
_entity_poly.pdbx_strand_id
1 'polypeptide(L)'
;MVRYSLDPENPTKSCKSRGSNLRVHFKNTRETAQAIKGMHIRKATKYLKDVTLKKQCVPFRRYNGGVGRCAQAKQWGWTQGRWPKKSAEFLLHMLKNAESNAELKGLDVDSLVIEHIQVNKAPKMRRRTYRAHGRINPYMSSPCHIEMILTEKEQIVPKPEEEVAQKKKVPGVVCPVWCALFLYQLSGQPGGWQRGVAVMTILGHLWNAHEKNQFFLSNPFFFFFLISNTSVKHLNALRTIF
;
A
#
# COMPACT_ATOMS: atom_id res chain seq x y z
N MET A 1 14.22 25.89 26.57
CA MET A 1 13.42 25.99 25.32
C MET A 1 13.16 24.59 24.80
N VAL A 2 11.90 24.24 24.51
CA VAL A 2 11.54 22.91 23.98
C VAL A 2 11.65 22.95 22.45
N ARG A 3 12.40 22.02 21.84
CA ARG A 3 12.60 21.92 20.39
C ARG A 3 11.94 20.68 19.81
N TYR A 4 11.26 20.85 18.68
CA TYR A 4 10.78 19.75 17.84
C TYR A 4 11.91 19.30 16.90
N SER A 5 11.82 18.07 16.41
CA SER A 5 12.79 17.52 15.44
C SER A 5 12.59 18.07 14.03
N LEU A 6 11.33 18.20 13.62
CA LEU A 6 10.91 18.68 12.32
C LEU A 6 10.11 19.98 12.50
N ASP A 7 10.42 20.97 11.68
CA ASP A 7 9.63 22.18 11.57
C ASP A 7 8.63 22.04 10.42
N PRO A 8 7.36 22.43 10.62
CA PRO A 8 6.34 22.34 9.58
C PRO A 8 6.71 23.27 8.42
N GLU A 9 6.36 22.87 7.20
CA GLU A 9 6.54 23.71 6.01
C GLU A 9 5.86 25.07 6.18
N ASN A 10 4.63 25.06 6.72
CA ASN A 10 3.87 26.27 7.02
C ASN A 10 3.54 26.33 8.53
N PRO A 11 4.24 27.17 9.32
CA PRO A 11 4.01 27.26 10.77
C PRO A 11 2.67 27.93 11.14
N THR A 12 2.10 28.71 10.23
CA THR A 12 0.81 29.38 10.38
C THR A 12 -0.35 28.39 10.28
N LYS A 13 -0.34 27.52 9.26
CA LYS A 13 -1.35 26.48 9.00
C LYS A 13 -1.13 25.17 9.75
N SER A 14 -0.37 25.21 10.85
CA SER A 14 -0.03 24.00 11.61
C SER A 14 -0.18 24.16 13.11
N CYS A 15 -0.57 23.07 13.78
CA CYS A 15 -0.60 22.98 15.23
C CYS A 15 0.41 21.93 15.72
N LYS A 16 0.96 22.16 16.92
CA LYS A 16 1.96 21.29 17.55
C LYS A 16 1.43 20.80 18.90
N SER A 17 1.75 19.57 19.26
CA SER A 17 1.42 18.98 20.57
C SER A 17 2.57 18.08 21.02
N ARG A 18 2.92 18.14 22.31
CA ARG A 18 4.04 17.38 22.88
C ARG A 18 3.70 16.86 24.27
N GLY A 19 4.14 15.64 24.56
CA GLY A 19 4.15 15.06 25.90
C GLY A 19 5.54 14.55 26.25
N SER A 20 6.05 14.93 27.42
CA SER A 20 7.36 14.51 27.93
C SER A 20 7.22 13.54 29.09
N ASN A 21 8.17 12.61 29.22
CA ASN A 21 8.26 11.66 30.33
C ASN A 21 6.97 10.84 30.56
N LEU A 22 6.23 10.54 29.48
CA LEU A 22 4.97 9.80 29.57
C LEU A 22 5.23 8.36 29.98
N ARG A 23 4.52 7.90 31.03
CA ARG A 23 4.68 6.55 31.58
C ARG A 23 3.89 5.51 30.79
N VAL A 24 4.23 5.37 29.51
CA VAL A 24 3.70 4.35 28.59
C VAL A 24 4.84 3.57 27.96
N HIS A 25 4.56 2.37 27.46
CA HIS A 25 5.60 1.51 26.91
C HIS A 25 6.04 1.99 25.52
N PHE A 26 7.28 2.48 25.43
CA PHE A 26 7.86 3.04 24.20
C PHE A 26 7.58 2.23 22.93
N LYS A 27 7.80 0.91 22.95
CA LYS A 27 7.62 0.07 21.75
C LYS A 27 6.18 0.06 21.26
N ASN A 28 5.21 0.02 22.19
CA ASN A 28 3.79 -0.06 21.83
C ASN A 28 3.33 1.28 21.27
N THR A 29 3.73 2.37 21.93
CA THR A 29 3.41 3.73 21.50
C THR A 29 4.03 4.04 20.13
N ARG A 30 5.23 3.54 19.83
CA ARG A 30 5.83 3.67 18.49
C ARG A 30 5.00 2.99 17.41
N GLU A 31 4.56 1.75 17.63
CA GLU A 31 3.74 1.05 16.63
C GLU A 31 2.37 1.74 16.44
N THR A 32 1.73 2.17 17.53
CA THR A 32 0.47 2.92 17.45
C THR A 32 0.63 4.27 16.74
N ALA A 33 1.70 5.01 17.04
CA ALA A 33 2.01 6.28 16.39
C ALA A 33 2.25 6.11 14.89
N GLN A 34 2.94 5.05 14.47
CA GLN A 34 3.15 4.74 13.06
C GLN A 34 1.86 4.35 12.35
N ALA A 35 0.92 3.71 13.04
CA ALA A 35 -0.38 3.36 12.47
C ALA A 35 -1.24 4.60 12.17
N ILE A 36 -1.17 5.64 13.01
CA ILE A 36 -1.96 6.88 12.84
C ILE A 36 -1.28 7.95 11.99
N LYS A 37 0.00 7.76 11.64
CA LYS A 37 0.75 8.74 10.84
C LYS A 37 0.08 8.92 9.47
N GLY A 38 -0.17 10.17 9.07
CA GLY A 38 -0.80 10.51 7.79
C GLY A 38 -2.33 10.41 7.77
N MET A 39 -2.98 10.12 8.91
CA MET A 39 -4.44 10.11 8.97
C MET A 39 -5.03 11.50 9.23
N HIS A 40 -6.26 11.70 8.76
CA HIS A 40 -7.13 12.76 9.25
C HIS A 40 -7.45 12.57 10.74
N ILE A 41 -7.62 13.67 11.46
CA ILE A 41 -7.82 13.66 12.91
C ILE A 41 -9.06 12.87 13.35
N ARG A 42 -10.19 13.03 12.63
CA ARG A 42 -11.45 12.29 12.90
C ARG A 42 -11.29 10.79 12.68
N LYS A 43 -10.56 10.39 11.64
CA LYS A 43 -10.25 8.98 11.35
C LYS A 43 -9.31 8.40 12.42
N ALA A 44 -8.29 9.14 12.82
CA ALA A 44 -7.35 8.73 13.85
C ALA A 44 -8.02 8.55 15.22
N THR A 45 -8.88 9.49 15.63
CA THR A 45 -9.61 9.38 16.90
C THR A 45 -10.59 8.19 16.91
N LYS A 46 -11.32 7.97 15.81
CA LYS A 46 -12.17 6.78 15.64
C LYS A 46 -11.35 5.49 15.73
N TYR A 47 -10.24 5.42 15.00
CA TYR A 47 -9.33 4.28 15.02
C TYR A 47 -8.82 3.94 16.43
N LEU A 48 -8.36 4.95 17.18
CA LEU A 48 -7.83 4.73 18.53
C LEU A 48 -8.92 4.31 19.54
N LYS A 49 -10.15 4.80 19.39
CA LYS A 49 -11.32 4.33 20.15
C LYS A 49 -11.62 2.87 19.82
N ASP A 50 -11.61 2.49 18.54
CA ASP A 50 -11.83 1.11 18.10
C ASP A 50 -10.73 0.16 18.58
N VAL A 51 -9.47 0.61 18.67
CA VAL A 51 -8.36 -0.15 19.27
C VAL A 51 -8.59 -0.41 20.75
N THR A 52 -9.12 0.58 21.48
CA THR A 52 -9.47 0.44 22.90
C THR A 52 -10.58 -0.60 23.10
N LEU A 53 -11.56 -0.61 22.19
CA LEU A 53 -12.66 -1.58 22.15
C LEU A 53 -12.27 -2.93 21.49
N LYS A 54 -11.03 -3.09 21.04
CA LYS A 54 -10.51 -4.28 20.34
C LYS A 54 -11.20 -4.62 19.00
N LYS A 55 -11.89 -3.66 18.39
CA LYS A 55 -12.53 -3.83 17.08
C LYS A 55 -11.51 -3.78 15.94
N GLN A 56 -10.48 -2.96 16.09
CA GLN A 56 -9.36 -2.86 15.15
C GLN A 56 -8.03 -3.02 15.87
N CYS A 57 -7.04 -3.66 15.24
CA CYS A 57 -5.73 -3.89 15.84
C CYS A 57 -4.69 -2.88 15.37
N VAL A 58 -3.66 -2.69 16.19
CA VAL A 58 -2.43 -2.01 15.79
C VAL A 58 -1.46 -3.03 15.21
N PRO A 59 -0.97 -2.85 13.96
CA PRO A 59 0.03 -3.74 13.38
C PRO A 59 1.39 -3.52 14.08
N PHE A 60 2.04 -4.61 14.50
CA PHE A 60 3.38 -4.56 15.07
C PHE A 60 4.39 -4.93 13.98
N ARG A 61 5.09 -3.94 13.43
CA ARG A 61 6.03 -4.13 12.31
C ARG A 61 7.47 -4.28 12.77
N ARG A 62 7.97 -3.36 13.60
CA ARG A 62 9.37 -3.38 14.04
C ARG A 62 9.59 -4.22 15.28
N TYR A 63 8.72 -4.09 16.27
CA TYR A 63 8.85 -4.79 17.56
C TYR A 63 7.93 -6.01 17.64
N ASN A 64 8.15 -6.99 16.77
CA ASN A 64 7.27 -8.14 16.58
C ASN A 64 7.76 -9.47 17.21
N GLY A 65 8.86 -9.45 17.96
CA GLY A 65 9.37 -10.64 18.66
C GLY A 65 8.37 -11.19 19.68
N GLY A 66 7.89 -12.42 19.45
CA GLY A 66 6.90 -13.08 20.31
C GLY A 66 5.48 -12.49 20.25
N VAL A 67 5.18 -11.67 19.24
CA VAL A 67 3.82 -11.10 19.08
C VAL A 67 2.92 -12.09 18.35
N GLY A 68 1.72 -12.32 18.90
CA GLY A 68 0.71 -13.20 18.30
C GLY A 68 0.17 -12.69 16.95
N ARG A 69 -0.33 -13.63 16.14
CA ARG A 69 -1.01 -13.32 14.89
C ARG A 69 -2.46 -12.91 15.15
N CYS A 70 -2.99 -12.01 14.33
CA CYS A 70 -4.37 -11.53 14.46
C CYS A 70 -5.03 -11.42 13.08
N ALA A 71 -6.31 -11.84 12.97
CA ALA A 71 -7.06 -11.71 11.73
C ALA A 71 -7.26 -10.25 11.28
N GLN A 72 -7.42 -9.32 12.24
CA GLN A 72 -7.59 -7.90 11.98
C GLN A 72 -6.35 -7.25 11.33
N ALA A 73 -5.17 -7.85 11.50
CA ALA A 73 -3.92 -7.33 10.93
C ALA A 73 -3.89 -7.40 9.39
N LYS A 74 -4.74 -8.24 8.79
CA LYS A 74 -4.89 -8.37 7.33
C LYS A 74 -5.23 -7.04 6.65
N GLN A 75 -6.02 -6.18 7.32
CA GLN A 75 -6.34 -4.83 6.83
C GLN A 75 -5.09 -3.99 6.53
N TRP A 76 -4.01 -4.23 7.29
CA TRP A 76 -2.75 -3.50 7.20
C TRP A 76 -1.70 -4.21 6.32
N GLY A 77 -2.10 -5.29 5.64
CA GLY A 77 -1.17 -6.16 4.90
C GLY A 77 -0.16 -6.86 5.79
N TRP A 78 -0.50 -7.14 7.06
CA TRP A 78 0.42 -7.74 8.03
C TRP A 78 -0.23 -8.91 8.78
N THR A 79 0.59 -9.75 9.43
CA THR A 79 0.11 -10.96 10.12
C THR A 79 -0.04 -10.78 11.62
N GLN A 80 0.79 -9.93 12.23
CA GLN A 80 0.90 -9.76 13.68
C GLN A 80 0.32 -8.42 14.16
N GLY A 81 -0.43 -8.44 15.25
CA GLY A 81 -1.06 -7.22 15.80
C GLY A 81 -1.47 -7.37 17.25
N ARG A 82 -1.61 -6.24 17.95
CA ARG A 82 -2.11 -6.17 19.34
C ARG A 82 -3.00 -4.95 19.54
N TRP A 83 -3.61 -4.87 20.73
CA TRP A 83 -4.45 -3.76 21.16
C TRP A 83 -3.83 -3.04 22.37
N PRO A 84 -2.88 -2.12 22.16
CA PRO A 84 -2.22 -1.40 23.25
C PRO A 84 -3.11 -0.29 23.81
N LYS A 85 -4.05 -0.64 24.70
CA LYS A 85 -5.02 0.27 25.33
C LYS A 85 -4.38 1.54 25.90
N LYS A 86 -3.38 1.40 26.77
CA LYS A 86 -2.70 2.53 27.41
C LYS A 86 -2.02 3.48 26.41
N SER A 87 -1.43 2.95 25.33
CA SER A 87 -0.81 3.80 24.31
C SER A 87 -1.86 4.54 23.49
N ALA A 88 -3.01 3.90 23.20
CA ALA A 88 -4.12 4.53 22.48
C ALA A 88 -4.76 5.66 23.29
N GLU A 89 -5.00 5.46 24.59
CA GLU A 89 -5.54 6.49 25.49
C GLU A 89 -4.64 7.73 25.55
N PHE A 90 -3.33 7.54 25.74
CA PHE A 90 -2.39 8.68 25.77
C PHE A 90 -2.33 9.43 24.43
N LEU A 91 -2.41 8.72 23.30
CA LEU A 91 -2.46 9.37 21.98
C LEU A 91 -3.79 10.10 21.76
N LEU A 92 -4.91 9.58 22.25
CA LEU A 92 -6.20 10.30 22.23
C LEU A 92 -6.14 11.61 23.02
N HIS A 93 -5.53 11.59 24.22
CA HIS A 93 -5.34 12.81 24.99
C HIS A 93 -4.46 13.83 24.26
N MET A 94 -3.41 13.38 23.58
CA MET A 94 -2.56 14.26 22.79
C MET A 94 -3.24 14.84 21.54
N LEU A 95 -4.10 14.05 20.88
CA LEU A 95 -4.90 14.52 19.75
C LEU A 95 -5.94 15.55 20.21
N LYS A 96 -6.62 15.31 21.33
CA LYS A 96 -7.55 16.30 21.90
C LYS A 96 -6.84 17.61 22.24
N ASN A 97 -5.63 17.54 22.79
CA ASN A 97 -4.81 18.72 23.04
C ASN A 97 -4.40 19.43 21.74
N ALA A 98 -4.13 18.67 20.67
CA ALA A 98 -3.83 19.24 19.36
C ALA A 98 -5.05 19.90 18.70
N GLU A 99 -6.25 19.33 18.88
CA GLU A 99 -7.53 19.93 18.47
C GLU A 99 -7.72 21.28 19.15
N SER A 100 -7.62 21.35 20.49
CA SER A 100 -7.73 22.61 21.22
C SER A 100 -6.68 23.64 20.80
N ASN A 101 -5.45 23.21 20.50
CA ASN A 101 -4.41 24.11 19.99
C ASN A 101 -4.70 24.63 18.56
N ALA A 102 -5.40 23.85 17.73
CA ALA A 102 -5.80 24.26 16.40
C ALA A 102 -6.96 25.27 16.45
N GLU A 103 -7.95 25.01 17.31
CA GLU A 103 -9.05 25.95 17.57
C GLU A 103 -8.55 27.30 18.07
N LEU A 104 -7.58 27.30 19.00
CA LEU A 104 -6.94 28.54 19.49
C LEU A 104 -6.20 29.31 18.40
N LYS A 105 -5.71 28.64 17.36
CA LYS A 105 -5.06 29.25 16.21
C LYS A 105 -6.03 29.66 15.10
N GLY A 106 -7.32 29.30 15.21
CA GLY A 106 -8.33 29.53 14.18
C GLY A 106 -8.17 28.64 12.94
N LEU A 107 -7.55 27.46 13.07
CA LEU A 107 -7.47 26.48 11.99
C LEU A 107 -8.75 25.65 11.92
N ASP A 108 -9.13 25.21 10.71
CA ASP A 108 -10.24 24.26 10.56
C ASP A 108 -9.84 22.89 11.11
N VAL A 109 -10.62 22.37 12.05
CA VAL A 109 -10.33 21.11 12.75
C VAL A 109 -10.58 19.90 11.86
N ASP A 110 -11.52 19.98 10.93
CA ASP A 110 -11.95 18.82 10.13
C ASP A 110 -10.98 18.47 9.00
N SER A 111 -10.25 19.48 8.48
CA SER A 111 -9.21 19.32 7.45
C SER A 111 -7.81 19.00 8.01
N LEU A 112 -7.65 18.87 9.34
CA LEU A 112 -6.34 18.55 9.95
C LEU A 112 -5.87 17.12 9.62
N VAL A 113 -4.63 17.04 9.15
CA VAL A 113 -3.91 15.79 8.90
C VAL A 113 -2.69 15.71 9.81
N ILE A 114 -2.44 14.52 10.37
CA ILE A 114 -1.24 14.23 11.16
C ILE A 114 -0.07 14.03 10.19
N GLU A 115 0.71 15.08 9.96
CA GLU A 115 1.88 15.01 9.09
C GLU A 115 3.04 14.31 9.80
N HIS A 116 3.41 14.85 10.97
CA HIS A 116 4.55 14.37 11.74
C HIS A 116 4.09 13.81 13.07
N ILE A 117 4.55 12.60 13.38
CA ILE A 117 4.43 12.02 14.71
C ILE A 117 5.72 11.26 15.02
N GLN A 118 6.32 11.60 16.16
CA GLN A 118 7.54 10.99 16.62
C GLN A 118 7.40 10.56 18.07
N VAL A 119 8.01 9.41 18.37
CA VAL A 119 8.08 8.84 19.70
C VAL A 119 9.55 8.59 20.02
N ASN A 120 10.05 9.25 21.06
CA ASN A 120 11.43 9.12 21.55
C ASN A 120 11.45 8.38 22.89
N LYS A 121 12.58 7.73 23.20
CA LYS A 121 12.79 7.08 24.49
C LYS A 121 13.03 8.15 25.56
N ALA A 122 12.35 8.03 26.69
CA ALA A 122 12.62 8.86 27.86
C ALA A 122 13.58 8.15 28.84
N PRO A 123 14.18 8.87 29.80
CA PRO A 123 15.00 8.26 30.84
C PRO A 123 14.28 7.12 31.55
N LYS A 124 14.94 5.96 31.66
CA LYS A 124 14.36 4.77 32.28
C LYS A 124 14.18 4.99 33.79
N MET A 125 13.01 4.65 34.33
CA MET A 125 12.84 4.63 35.78
C MET A 125 13.35 3.30 36.33
N ARG A 126 14.19 3.36 37.37
CA ARG A 126 14.86 2.19 37.93
C ARG A 126 14.06 1.61 39.09
N ARG A 127 13.87 0.29 39.07
CA ARG A 127 13.39 -0.53 40.20
C ARG A 127 14.24 -1.81 40.23
N ARG A 128 14.18 -2.55 41.34
CA ARG A 128 14.92 -3.80 41.55
C ARG A 128 13.95 -4.97 41.60
N THR A 129 14.41 -6.16 41.20
CA THR A 129 13.70 -7.42 41.43
C THR A 129 14.67 -8.43 42.03
N TYR A 130 14.24 -9.12 43.08
CA TYR A 130 15.03 -10.13 43.76
C TYR A 130 14.90 -11.47 43.02
N ARG A 131 16.01 -12.19 42.89
CA ARG A 131 16.09 -13.49 42.20
C ARG A 131 16.78 -14.52 43.10
N ALA A 132 16.64 -15.78 42.71
CA ALA A 132 17.24 -16.90 43.41
C ALA A 132 18.75 -16.69 43.65
N HIS A 133 19.23 -17.21 44.78
CA HIS A 133 20.60 -17.07 45.29
C HIS A 133 21.02 -15.62 45.58
N GLY A 134 20.12 -14.80 46.12
CA GLY A 134 20.44 -13.42 46.55
C GLY A 134 20.77 -12.44 45.41
N ARG A 135 20.48 -12.80 44.15
CA ARG A 135 20.77 -11.94 42.98
C ARG A 135 19.76 -10.79 42.89
N ILE A 136 20.25 -9.62 42.47
CA ILE A 136 19.41 -8.43 42.25
C ILE A 136 19.46 -8.05 40.76
N ASN A 137 18.32 -8.15 40.08
CA ASN A 137 18.20 -7.77 38.67
C ASN A 137 17.45 -6.44 38.51
N PRO A 138 17.72 -5.67 37.44
CA PRO A 138 17.01 -4.44 37.16
C PRO A 138 15.59 -4.71 36.61
N TYR A 139 14.61 -3.99 37.16
CA TYR A 139 13.25 -3.94 36.63
C TYR A 139 12.93 -2.50 36.19
N MET A 140 13.38 -2.15 34.99
CA MET A 140 13.30 -0.78 34.49
C MET A 140 12.01 -0.53 33.70
N SER A 141 11.40 0.63 33.91
CA SER A 141 10.37 1.12 32.99
C SER A 141 11.01 1.85 31.81
N SER A 142 10.38 1.77 30.63
CA SER A 142 10.79 2.49 29.43
C SER A 142 9.71 3.50 29.01
N PRO A 143 9.67 4.68 29.66
CA PRO A 143 8.76 5.77 29.28
C PRO A 143 9.13 6.37 27.92
N CYS A 144 8.27 7.25 27.40
CA CYS A 144 8.51 7.92 26.12
C CYS A 144 8.20 9.42 26.14
N HIS A 145 8.84 10.14 25.22
CA HIS A 145 8.41 11.46 24.77
C HIS A 145 7.66 11.29 23.46
N ILE A 146 6.56 12.02 23.28
CA ILE A 146 5.78 12.02 22.05
C ILE A 146 5.68 13.46 21.58
N GLU A 147 5.86 13.67 20.29
CA GLU A 147 5.62 14.94 19.64
C GLU A 147 4.82 14.70 18.36
N MET A 148 3.91 15.60 18.06
CA MET A 148 3.11 15.56 16.84
C MET A 148 2.90 16.96 16.30
N ILE A 149 2.83 17.02 14.97
CA ILE A 149 2.52 18.22 14.21
C ILE A 149 1.39 17.85 13.28
N LEU A 150 0.34 18.66 13.31
CA LEU A 150 -0.79 18.54 12.40
C LEU A 150 -0.78 19.77 11.49
N THR A 151 -1.08 19.53 10.24
CA THR A 151 -1.17 20.55 9.21
C THR A 151 -2.55 20.52 8.62
N GLU A 152 -3.09 21.70 8.34
CA GLU A 152 -4.24 21.84 7.48
C GLU A 152 -3.85 21.48 6.05
N LYS A 153 -4.48 20.46 5.47
CA LYS A 153 -4.30 20.12 4.07
C LYS A 153 -5.58 20.43 3.32
N GLU A 154 -5.53 21.46 2.49
CA GLU A 154 -6.57 21.72 1.50
C GLU A 154 -6.59 20.54 0.52
N GLN A 155 -7.78 20.00 0.24
CA GLN A 155 -7.94 18.98 -0.80
C GLN A 155 -7.73 19.65 -2.16
N ILE A 156 -6.47 19.76 -2.57
CA ILE A 156 -6.14 20.11 -3.94
C ILE A 156 -6.45 18.86 -4.76
N VAL A 157 -7.67 18.79 -5.29
CA VAL A 157 -7.98 17.88 -6.40
C VAL A 157 -6.97 18.24 -7.49
N PRO A 158 -6.02 17.35 -7.84
CA PRO A 158 -5.10 17.67 -8.91
C PRO A 158 -5.94 17.98 -10.14
N LYS A 159 -5.81 19.21 -10.66
CA LYS A 159 -6.32 19.51 -11.99
C LYS A 159 -5.70 18.46 -12.92
N PRO A 160 -6.48 17.81 -13.80
CA PRO A 160 -5.92 16.83 -14.72
C PRO A 160 -4.76 17.50 -15.46
N GLU A 161 -3.57 16.90 -15.37
CA GLU A 161 -2.46 17.32 -16.21
C GLU A 161 -2.96 17.19 -17.66
N GLU A 162 -2.98 18.31 -18.38
CA GLU A 162 -3.23 18.28 -19.83
C GLU A 162 -2.16 17.37 -20.41
N GLU A 163 -2.59 16.23 -20.98
CA GLU A 163 -1.71 15.31 -21.68
C GLU A 163 -1.06 16.09 -22.84
N VAL A 164 0.15 16.62 -22.61
CA VAL A 164 1.00 17.06 -23.69
C VAL A 164 1.37 15.78 -24.44
N ALA A 165 0.60 15.51 -25.49
CA ALA A 165 0.74 14.38 -26.38
C ALA A 165 2.19 14.30 -26.88
N GLN A 166 3.02 13.53 -26.18
CA GLN A 166 4.26 13.03 -26.73
C GLN A 166 3.87 12.05 -27.83
N LYS A 167 3.75 12.59 -29.05
CA LYS A 167 3.72 11.80 -30.29
C LYS A 167 4.96 10.91 -30.27
N LYS A 168 4.82 9.67 -29.80
CA LYS A 168 5.76 8.60 -30.09
C LYS A 168 5.85 8.53 -31.61
N LYS A 169 6.98 8.94 -32.17
CA LYS A 169 7.32 8.63 -33.56
C LYS A 169 7.32 7.11 -33.66
N VAL A 170 6.28 6.57 -34.28
CA VAL A 170 6.26 5.18 -34.73
C VAL A 170 7.41 5.08 -35.74
N PRO A 171 8.45 4.24 -35.54
CA PRO A 171 9.39 3.98 -36.61
C PRO A 171 8.60 3.35 -37.76
N GLY A 172 8.81 3.92 -38.95
CA GLY A 172 8.02 3.66 -40.14
C GLY A 172 7.76 2.17 -40.38
N VAL A 173 6.52 1.94 -40.80
CA VAL A 173 6.03 0.80 -41.57
C VAL A 173 7.17 0.11 -42.34
N VAL A 174 7.65 -1.02 -41.84
CA VAL A 174 8.19 -2.04 -42.73
C VAL A 174 6.99 -2.85 -43.18
N CYS A 175 6.41 -2.39 -44.29
CA CYS A 175 5.47 -3.16 -45.08
C CYS A 175 6.13 -4.52 -45.35
N PRO A 176 5.51 -5.66 -45.01
CA PRO A 176 6.15 -6.93 -45.26
C PRO A 176 5.94 -7.28 -46.75
N VAL A 177 6.71 -6.62 -47.61
CA VAL A 177 6.97 -7.09 -48.99
C VAL A 177 7.55 -8.52 -48.93
N TRP A 178 8.21 -8.88 -47.82
CA TRP A 178 8.62 -10.23 -47.50
C TRP A 178 7.46 -11.20 -47.23
N CYS A 179 6.30 -10.78 -46.73
CA CYS A 179 5.15 -11.67 -46.57
C CYS A 179 4.47 -11.96 -47.92
N ALA A 180 4.47 -10.99 -48.84
CA ALA A 180 3.98 -11.19 -50.21
C ALA A 180 4.91 -12.10 -51.04
N LEU A 181 6.23 -11.97 -50.90
CA LEU A 181 7.19 -12.86 -51.59
C LEU A 181 7.16 -14.29 -51.01
N PHE A 182 7.00 -14.45 -49.69
CA PHE A 182 6.94 -15.77 -49.05
C PHE A 182 5.65 -16.54 -49.38
N LEU A 183 4.54 -15.82 -49.60
CA LEU A 183 3.30 -16.41 -50.09
C LEU A 183 3.35 -16.76 -51.59
N TYR A 184 4.14 -16.03 -52.39
CA TYR A 184 4.30 -16.33 -53.82
C TYR A 184 5.24 -17.52 -54.09
N GLN A 185 6.11 -17.88 -53.14
CA GLN A 185 6.97 -19.07 -53.25
C GLN A 185 6.25 -20.38 -52.86
N LEU A 186 5.08 -20.31 -52.23
CA LEU A 186 4.29 -21.47 -51.78
C LEU A 186 3.12 -21.85 -52.72
N SER A 187 2.85 -21.05 -53.76
CA SER A 187 1.83 -21.35 -54.78
C SER A 187 2.34 -22.25 -55.91
N GLY A 188 3.60 -22.69 -55.85
CA GLY A 188 4.28 -23.46 -56.90
C GLY A 188 4.36 -24.97 -56.72
N GLN A 189 3.50 -25.61 -55.91
CA GLN A 189 3.45 -27.08 -55.81
C GLN A 189 2.02 -27.64 -55.92
N PRO A 190 1.82 -28.74 -56.67
CA PRO A 190 0.50 -29.30 -56.92
C PRO A 190 -0.01 -30.09 -55.70
N GLY A 191 -1.23 -29.77 -55.27
CA GLY A 191 -2.01 -30.57 -54.31
C GLY A 191 -2.01 -30.04 -52.87
N GLY A 192 -3.14 -29.50 -52.41
CA GLY A 192 -3.35 -29.22 -50.97
C GLY A 192 -4.42 -28.18 -50.62
N TRP A 193 -5.66 -28.39 -51.05
CA TRP A 193 -6.81 -27.51 -50.83
C TRP A 193 -7.35 -27.50 -49.37
N GLN A 194 -6.47 -27.60 -48.35
CA GLN A 194 -6.85 -27.52 -46.93
C GLN A 194 -5.93 -26.69 -46.04
N ARG A 195 -4.80 -26.16 -46.54
CA ARG A 195 -3.91 -25.29 -45.74
C ARG A 195 -4.13 -23.78 -45.91
N GLY A 196 -4.82 -23.35 -46.97
CA GLY A 196 -5.07 -21.92 -47.24
C GLY A 196 -6.16 -21.28 -46.37
N VAL A 197 -7.17 -22.05 -45.95
CA VAL A 197 -8.31 -21.51 -45.18
C VAL A 197 -7.90 -21.14 -43.75
N ALA A 198 -7.01 -21.93 -43.12
CA ALA A 198 -6.57 -21.69 -41.74
C ALA A 198 -5.78 -20.38 -41.56
N VAL A 199 -4.98 -19.97 -42.56
CA VAL A 199 -4.18 -18.74 -42.48
C VAL A 199 -5.07 -17.49 -42.55
N MET A 200 -6.14 -17.53 -43.34
CA MET A 200 -7.07 -16.41 -43.48
C MET A 200 -7.97 -16.20 -42.25
N THR A 201 -8.34 -17.27 -41.55
CA THR A 201 -9.15 -17.17 -40.32
C THR A 201 -8.35 -16.61 -39.14
N ILE A 202 -7.05 -16.94 -39.04
CA ILE A 202 -6.17 -16.45 -37.98
C ILE A 202 -5.87 -14.94 -38.15
N LEU A 203 -5.66 -14.47 -39.38
CA LEU A 203 -5.49 -13.04 -39.68
C LEU A 203 -6.77 -12.23 -39.41
N GLY A 204 -7.95 -12.80 -39.67
CA GLY A 204 -9.24 -12.14 -39.37
C GLY A 204 -9.49 -11.93 -37.87
N HIS A 205 -9.11 -12.89 -37.02
CA HIS A 205 -9.24 -12.75 -35.57
C HIS A 205 -8.23 -11.76 -34.96
N LEU A 206 -7.04 -11.63 -35.54
CA LEU A 206 -6.04 -10.63 -35.13
C LEU A 206 -6.45 -9.19 -35.47
N TRP A 207 -7.16 -9.00 -36.59
CA TRP A 207 -7.66 -7.67 -36.99
C TRP A 207 -8.78 -7.18 -36.04
N ASN A 208 -9.69 -8.07 -35.64
CA ASN A 208 -10.84 -7.75 -34.78
C ASN A 208 -10.43 -7.47 -33.31
N ALA A 209 -9.24 -7.90 -32.90
CA ALA A 209 -8.70 -7.65 -31.56
C ALA A 209 -8.09 -6.25 -31.39
N HIS A 210 -7.77 -5.54 -32.49
CA HIS A 210 -7.20 -4.18 -32.44
C HIS A 210 -8.25 -3.10 -32.12
N GLU A 211 -9.55 -3.39 -32.33
CA GLU A 211 -10.64 -2.43 -32.15
C GLU A 211 -11.15 -2.32 -30.70
N LYS A 212 -10.83 -3.30 -29.84
CA LYS A 212 -11.29 -3.35 -28.45
C LYS A 212 -10.14 -3.14 -27.49
N ASN A 213 -9.84 -1.86 -27.23
CA ASN A 213 -8.93 -1.37 -26.21
C ASN A 213 -9.13 -2.07 -24.84
N GLN A 214 -8.40 -3.15 -24.59
CA GLN A 214 -8.14 -3.66 -23.24
C GLN A 214 -6.65 -3.92 -23.05
N PHE A 215 -6.09 -3.12 -22.14
CA PHE A 215 -4.80 -3.31 -21.49
C PHE A 215 -4.60 -4.77 -21.06
N PHE A 216 -3.68 -5.50 -21.68
CA PHE A 216 -2.97 -6.59 -21.04
C PHE A 216 -1.52 -6.61 -21.55
N LEU A 217 -0.70 -5.78 -20.91
CA LEU A 217 0.74 -5.96 -20.93
C LEU A 217 1.13 -7.13 -20.02
N SER A 218 2.11 -7.90 -20.48
CA SER A 218 2.94 -8.87 -19.75
C SER A 218 2.28 -10.17 -19.24
N ASN A 219 2.18 -11.19 -20.10
CA ASN A 219 2.55 -12.56 -19.70
C ASN A 219 2.70 -13.53 -20.90
N PRO A 220 3.87 -14.15 -21.13
CA PRO A 220 4.07 -15.12 -22.22
C PRO A 220 3.41 -16.49 -21.98
N PHE A 221 2.78 -16.71 -20.82
CA PHE A 221 2.16 -18.01 -20.47
C PHE A 221 0.79 -18.26 -21.11
N PHE A 222 0.09 -17.22 -21.58
CA PHE A 222 -1.28 -17.37 -22.10
C PHE A 222 -1.32 -17.94 -23.53
N PHE A 223 -0.25 -17.75 -24.31
CA PHE A 223 -0.16 -18.18 -25.70
C PHE A 223 -0.04 -19.71 -25.84
N PHE A 224 0.51 -20.39 -24.83
CA PHE A 224 0.72 -21.84 -24.85
C PHE A 224 -0.57 -22.64 -24.56
N PHE A 225 -1.55 -22.04 -23.86
CA PHE A 225 -2.77 -22.73 -23.44
C PHE A 225 -3.84 -22.83 -24.55
N LEU A 226 -3.77 -21.97 -25.56
CA LEU A 226 -4.71 -21.94 -26.69
C LEU A 226 -4.31 -22.89 -27.84
N ILE A 227 -3.01 -23.22 -27.96
CA ILE A 227 -2.49 -24.17 -28.95
C ILE A 227 -2.81 -25.63 -28.54
N SER A 228 -2.82 -25.93 -27.23
CA SER A 228 -3.07 -27.28 -26.74
C SER A 228 -4.54 -27.71 -26.83
N ASN A 229 -5.50 -26.78 -26.63
CA ASN A 229 -6.93 -27.11 -26.64
C ASN A 229 -7.58 -27.17 -28.03
N THR A 230 -6.92 -26.63 -29.07
CA THR A 230 -7.41 -26.69 -30.46
C THR A 230 -6.97 -27.97 -31.18
N SER A 231 -5.86 -28.61 -30.77
CA SER A 231 -5.38 -29.84 -31.39
C SER A 231 -6.17 -31.10 -30.99
N VAL A 232 -6.82 -31.13 -29.82
CA VAL A 232 -7.52 -32.34 -29.31
C VAL A 232 -8.90 -32.53 -29.95
N LYS A 233 -9.56 -31.43 -30.36
CA LYS A 233 -10.92 -31.50 -30.94
C LYS A 233 -10.95 -31.95 -32.41
N HIS A 234 -9.85 -31.80 -33.15
CA HIS A 234 -9.76 -32.26 -34.55
C HIS A 234 -9.33 -33.72 -34.71
N LEU A 235 -8.68 -34.32 -33.69
CA LEU A 235 -8.23 -35.72 -33.73
C LEU A 235 -9.36 -36.73 -33.48
N ASN A 236 -10.44 -36.34 -32.77
CA ASN A 236 -11.57 -37.24 -32.52
C ASN A 236 -12.66 -37.22 -33.62
N ALA A 237 -12.58 -36.32 -34.61
CA ALA A 237 -13.50 -36.27 -35.74
C ALA A 237 -13.04 -37.12 -36.95
N LEU A 238 -11.82 -37.66 -36.93
CA LEU A 238 -11.24 -38.49 -37.99
C LEU A 238 -11.21 -39.99 -37.65
N ARG A 239 -11.88 -40.41 -36.57
CA ARG A 239 -11.94 -41.81 -36.14
C ARG A 239 -13.30 -42.49 -36.31
N THR A 240 -14.22 -41.83 -37.02
CA THR A 240 -15.58 -42.33 -37.33
C THR A 240 -15.85 -42.45 -38.84
N ILE A 241 -14.81 -42.30 -39.67
CA ILE A 241 -14.87 -42.56 -41.12
C ILE A 241 -13.61 -43.35 -41.49
N PHE A 242 -13.55 -44.59 -41.01
CA PHE A 242 -12.86 -45.76 -41.58
C PHE A 242 -13.43 -47.01 -40.88
#